data_AF-A0A2K9A4J9-F1
#
_entry.id   AF-A0A2K9A4J9-F1
#
_cell.length_a   1.000
_cell.length_b   1.000
_cell.length_c   1.000
_cell.angle_alpha   90.00
_cell.angle_beta   90.00
_cell.angle_gamma   90.00
#
_symmetry.space_group_name_H-M   'P 1'
#
loop_
_entity.id
_entity.type
_entity.pdbx_description
1 polymer ?
#
loop_
_entity_poly.entity_id
_entity_poly.type
_entity_poly.pdbx_seq_one_letter_code
_entity_poly.pdbx_strand_id
1 'polypeptide(L)'
;MLVFDFDTEMRMNELKDNYQMVIELRISLSEKRNKFRKFANIIKLDPNSLLTSCDIFERSLLLNCYTYSEQLVKNFIYEVIEKDRHKNIYLNLFINNKINENTFSPRIKLNEIEQIISKSLIEGFKFPISKNNIKIKKYNEMIKARHKYAHSGLYDFDYQYFDNVIEVIEYLVFIFEKIINHNHEKWLRYQYLIFEIKNISKTISEQNITYNRKYIGLKLRELKKMAIKYKNMYYNFDSKLNLLVPLANLINEFSIQDLRNIKKAIEKANVIFLELS
;
A
#
# COMPACT_ATOMS: atom_id res chain seq x y z
N MET A 1 8.22 11.47 19.55
CA MET A 1 8.62 10.07 19.77
C MET A 1 8.68 9.44 18.40
N LEU A 2 9.85 8.99 17.96
CA LEU A 2 9.98 8.29 16.68
C LEU A 2 9.31 6.93 16.84
N VAL A 3 8.35 6.62 15.97
CA VAL A 3 7.62 5.33 15.97
C VAL A 3 8.51 4.20 15.43
N PHE A 4 9.54 4.54 14.67
CA PHE A 4 10.51 3.61 14.09
C PHE A 4 11.93 4.07 14.43
N ASP A 5 12.91 3.16 14.36
CA ASP A 5 14.33 3.47 14.57
C ASP A 5 14.95 4.36 13.48
N PHE A 6 14.15 4.81 12.51
CA PHE A 6 14.55 5.68 11.42
C PHE A 6 13.46 6.73 11.15
N ASP A 7 13.86 7.83 10.52
CA ASP A 7 12.95 8.88 10.10
C ASP A 7 12.12 8.43 8.87
N THR A 8 10.85 8.10 9.09
CA THR A 8 9.94 7.64 8.03
C THR A 8 9.67 8.71 6.98
N GLU A 9 9.59 9.98 7.38
CA GLU A 9 9.29 11.09 6.48
C GLU A 9 10.49 11.33 5.54
N MET A 10 11.70 11.40 6.11
CA MET A 10 12.93 11.52 5.33
C MET A 10 13.07 10.36 4.34
N ARG A 11 12.91 9.11 4.80
CA ARG A 11 13.04 7.92 3.93
C ARG A 11 11.98 7.88 2.83
N MET A 12 10.75 8.32 3.10
CA MET A 12 9.72 8.44 2.09
C MET A 12 10.04 9.51 1.04
N ASN A 13 10.56 10.66 1.47
CA ASN A 13 10.97 11.73 0.56
C ASN A 13 12.14 11.27 -0.32
N GLU A 14 13.13 10.59 0.25
CA GLU A 14 14.24 9.98 -0.52
C GLU A 14 13.74 9.01 -1.60
N LEU A 15 12.73 8.17 -1.31
CA LEU A 15 12.16 7.27 -2.31
C LEU A 15 11.47 8.02 -3.46
N LYS A 16 10.72 9.09 -3.13
CA LYS A 16 10.04 9.94 -4.12
C LYS A 16 11.05 10.69 -4.98
N ASP A 17 12.08 11.26 -4.38
CA ASP A 17 13.14 12.00 -5.08
C ASP A 17 13.93 11.07 -6.00
N ASN A 18 14.29 9.87 -5.52
CA ASN A 18 14.95 8.86 -6.34
C ASN A 18 14.08 8.42 -7.53
N TYR A 19 12.77 8.28 -7.32
CA TYR A 19 11.86 7.94 -8.40
C TYR A 19 11.73 9.07 -9.43
N GLN A 20 11.58 10.32 -8.97
CA GLN A 20 11.53 11.49 -9.84
C GLN A 20 12.82 11.63 -10.67
N MET A 21 13.97 11.42 -10.05
CA MET A 21 15.27 11.38 -10.74
C MET A 21 15.30 10.30 -11.83
N VAL A 22 14.81 9.09 -11.55
CA VAL A 22 14.74 7.99 -12.55
C VAL A 22 13.85 8.39 -13.74
N ILE A 23 12.69 9.01 -13.49
CA ILE A 23 11.81 9.52 -14.55
C ILE A 23 12.55 10.54 -15.41
N GLU A 24 13.16 11.54 -14.79
CA GLU A 24 13.87 12.61 -15.49
C GLU A 24 15.04 12.08 -16.31
N LEU A 25 15.79 11.12 -15.78
CA LEU A 25 16.85 10.42 -16.50
C LEU A 25 16.29 9.70 -17.72
N ARG A 26 15.19 8.96 -17.60
CA ARG A 26 14.57 8.24 -18.72
C ARG A 26 14.06 9.15 -19.82
N ILE A 27 13.38 10.24 -19.45
CA ILE A 27 12.92 11.26 -20.40
C ILE A 27 14.12 11.90 -21.10
N SER A 28 15.13 12.33 -20.33
CA SER A 28 16.33 12.99 -20.87
C SER A 28 17.12 12.08 -21.81
N LEU A 29 17.26 10.79 -21.48
CA LEU A 29 17.92 9.81 -22.35
C LEU A 29 17.17 9.59 -23.66
N SER A 30 15.84 9.60 -23.63
CA SER A 30 15.01 9.46 -24.82
C SER A 30 15.14 10.69 -25.74
N GLU A 31 14.97 11.89 -25.19
CA GLU A 31 14.93 13.13 -25.96
C GLU A 31 16.31 13.62 -26.40
N LYS A 32 17.34 13.42 -25.57
CA LYS A 32 18.65 14.05 -25.70
C LYS A 32 19.77 13.04 -25.88
N ARG A 33 19.47 11.83 -26.39
CA ARG A 33 20.44 10.73 -26.56
C ARG A 33 21.76 11.14 -27.23
N ASN A 34 21.68 11.99 -28.26
CA ASN A 34 22.87 12.50 -28.95
C ASN A 34 23.76 13.37 -28.05
N LYS A 35 23.19 14.11 -27.10
CA LYS A 35 23.96 14.91 -26.12
C LYS A 35 24.72 13.99 -25.15
N PHE A 36 24.09 12.92 -24.67
CA PHE A 36 24.76 11.92 -23.82
C PHE A 36 25.91 11.22 -24.55
N ARG A 37 25.72 10.83 -25.82
CA ARG A 37 26.79 10.25 -26.65
C ARG A 37 27.97 11.22 -26.86
N LYS A 38 27.67 12.49 -27.16
CA LYS A 38 28.69 13.54 -27.29
C LYS A 38 29.46 13.73 -25.99
N PHE A 39 28.77 13.80 -24.85
CA PHE A 39 29.38 13.90 -23.54
C PHE A 39 30.30 12.71 -23.25
N ALA A 40 29.83 11.48 -23.47
CA ALA A 40 30.64 10.27 -23.30
C ALA A 40 31.93 10.33 -24.14
N ASN A 41 31.83 10.74 -25.41
CA ASN A 41 33.00 10.91 -26.27
C ASN A 41 33.98 11.98 -25.76
N ILE A 42 33.48 13.11 -25.24
CA ILE A 42 34.31 14.19 -24.66
C ILE A 42 35.14 13.66 -23.49
N ILE A 43 34.53 12.87 -22.60
CA ILE A 43 35.22 12.29 -21.44
C ILE A 43 35.93 10.96 -21.76
N LYS A 44 35.99 10.56 -23.04
CA LYS A 44 36.57 9.29 -23.52
C LYS A 44 35.98 8.04 -22.84
N LEU A 45 34.68 8.08 -22.54
CA LEU A 45 33.90 6.95 -22.03
C LEU A 45 33.13 6.30 -23.18
N ASP A 46 33.06 4.97 -23.19
CA ASP A 46 32.17 4.24 -24.10
C ASP A 46 30.71 4.70 -23.88
N PRO A 47 30.01 5.21 -24.92
CA PRO A 47 28.64 5.69 -24.77
C PRO A 47 27.68 4.64 -24.23
N ASN A 48 27.89 3.35 -24.51
CA ASN A 48 27.01 2.30 -23.98
C ASN A 48 27.21 2.14 -22.47
N SER A 49 28.44 2.21 -21.98
CA SER A 49 28.76 2.19 -20.55
C SER A 49 28.08 3.33 -19.76
N LEU A 50 27.99 4.53 -20.35
CA LEU A 50 27.23 5.64 -19.76
C LEU A 50 25.73 5.33 -19.69
N LEU A 51 25.16 4.80 -20.78
CA LEU A 51 23.73 4.45 -20.83
C LEU A 51 23.39 3.33 -19.84
N THR A 52 24.23 2.30 -19.73
CA THR A 52 24.06 1.21 -18.76
C THR A 52 24.18 1.72 -17.32
N SER A 53 25.07 2.69 -17.06
CA SER A 53 25.13 3.34 -15.74
C SER A 53 23.82 4.03 -15.37
N CYS A 54 23.08 4.57 -16.35
CA CYS A 54 21.77 5.13 -16.07
C CYS A 54 20.74 4.05 -15.66
N ASP A 55 20.82 2.84 -16.22
CA ASP A 55 19.95 1.71 -15.83
C ASP A 55 20.22 1.24 -14.38
N ILE A 56 21.40 1.54 -13.82
CA ILE A 56 21.72 1.21 -12.42
C ILE A 56 20.82 1.98 -11.46
N PHE A 57 20.37 3.19 -11.80
CA PHE A 57 19.49 3.97 -10.92
C PHE A 57 18.12 3.29 -10.71
N GLU A 58 17.60 2.58 -11.71
CA GLU A 58 16.36 1.81 -11.57
C GLU A 58 16.52 0.60 -10.66
N ARG A 59 17.69 -0.06 -10.76
CA ARG A 59 18.05 -1.17 -9.87
C ARG A 59 18.24 -0.68 -8.44
N SER A 60 18.85 0.48 -8.28
CA SER A 60 18.99 1.16 -6.98
C SER A 60 17.62 1.47 -6.38
N LEU A 61 16.69 2.00 -7.17
CA LEU A 61 15.32 2.28 -6.71
C LEU A 61 14.57 1.00 -6.30
N LEU A 62 14.70 -0.09 -7.06
CA LEU A 62 14.17 -1.41 -6.70
C LEU A 62 14.68 -1.86 -5.32
N LEU A 63 16.00 -1.77 -5.11
CA LEU A 63 16.62 -2.14 -3.85
C LEU A 63 16.15 -1.24 -2.71
N ASN A 64 16.08 0.08 -2.93
CA ASN A 64 15.65 1.05 -1.93
C ASN A 64 14.20 0.80 -1.49
N CYS A 65 13.26 0.63 -2.42
CA CYS A 65 11.86 0.32 -2.10
C CYS A 65 11.72 -1.00 -1.33
N TYR A 66 12.44 -2.04 -1.74
CA TYR A 66 12.43 -3.33 -1.06
C TYR A 66 13.00 -3.22 0.36
N THR A 67 14.20 -2.66 0.49
CA THR A 67 14.91 -2.54 1.78
C THR A 67 14.10 -1.69 2.75
N TYR A 68 13.51 -0.59 2.28
CA TYR A 68 12.66 0.23 3.13
C TYR A 68 11.40 -0.53 3.58
N SER A 69 10.75 -1.28 2.68
CA SER A 69 9.61 -2.13 3.05
C SER A 69 9.99 -3.19 4.11
N GLU A 70 11.15 -3.82 3.96
CA GLU A 70 11.68 -4.81 4.91
C GLU A 70 11.95 -4.20 6.29
N GLN A 71 12.65 -3.07 6.31
CA GLN A 71 12.93 -2.31 7.54
C GLN A 71 11.64 -1.86 8.22
N LEU A 72 10.66 -1.38 7.45
CA LEU A 72 9.37 -0.92 7.93
C LEU A 72 8.59 -2.04 8.63
N VAL A 73 8.46 -3.21 8.00
CA VAL A 73 7.75 -4.36 8.59
C VAL A 73 8.51 -4.91 9.79
N LYS A 74 9.84 -4.95 9.72
CA LYS A 74 10.68 -5.46 10.80
C LYS A 74 10.56 -4.60 12.06
N ASN A 75 10.74 -3.29 11.92
CA ASN A 75 10.63 -2.37 13.04
C ASN A 75 9.21 -2.33 13.59
N PHE A 76 8.20 -2.38 12.72
CA PHE A 76 6.81 -2.53 13.17
C PHE A 76 6.62 -3.75 14.08
N ILE A 77 7.13 -4.92 13.69
CA ILE A 77 7.04 -6.13 14.52
C ILE A 77 7.75 -5.92 15.85
N TYR A 78 8.98 -5.39 15.86
CA TYR A 78 9.77 -5.16 17.07
C TYR A 78 9.10 -4.17 18.02
N GLU A 79 8.50 -3.12 17.48
CA GLU A 79 7.80 -2.12 18.28
C GLU A 79 6.55 -2.68 18.94
N VAL A 80 5.71 -3.41 18.19
CA VAL A 80 4.47 -3.96 18.75
C VAL A 80 4.73 -5.01 19.82
N ILE A 81 5.77 -5.82 19.67
CA ILE A 81 6.13 -6.82 20.69
C ILE A 81 6.98 -6.23 21.81
N GLU A 82 7.31 -4.93 21.80
CA GLU A 82 8.19 -4.30 22.78
C GLU A 82 9.55 -5.02 22.94
N LYS A 83 10.18 -5.37 21.81
CA LYS A 83 11.44 -6.11 21.80
C LYS A 83 12.48 -5.46 22.72
N ASP A 84 13.11 -6.28 23.56
CA ASP A 84 14.10 -5.89 24.60
C ASP A 84 13.60 -4.91 25.67
N ARG A 85 12.32 -4.54 25.66
CA ARG A 85 11.70 -3.65 26.65
C ARG A 85 10.90 -4.42 27.71
N HIS A 86 10.85 -5.75 27.63
CA HIS A 86 10.18 -6.55 28.66
C HIS A 86 11.02 -6.62 29.94
N LYS A 87 10.34 -6.57 31.09
CA LYS A 87 10.97 -6.81 32.40
C LYS A 87 11.47 -8.24 32.57
N ASN A 88 10.90 -9.21 31.85
CA ASN A 88 11.27 -10.62 31.92
C ASN A 88 12.44 -10.92 30.98
N ILE A 89 13.62 -11.20 31.54
CA ILE A 89 14.84 -11.51 30.79
C ILE A 89 14.68 -12.76 29.92
N TYR A 90 13.98 -13.80 30.39
CA TYR A 90 13.76 -15.03 29.62
C TYR A 90 12.86 -14.78 28.40
N LEU A 91 11.92 -13.84 28.51
CA LEU A 91 11.09 -13.42 27.37
C LEU A 91 11.94 -12.71 26.32
N ASN A 92 12.82 -11.78 26.73
CA ASN A 92 13.76 -11.12 25.82
C ASN A 92 14.68 -12.13 25.13
N LEU A 93 15.25 -13.10 25.87
CA LEU A 93 16.07 -14.17 25.30
C LEU A 93 15.30 -15.03 24.30
N PHE A 94 14.05 -15.39 24.61
CA PHE A 94 13.19 -16.14 23.72
C PHE A 94 12.91 -15.38 22.41
N ILE A 95 12.55 -14.10 22.51
CA ILE A 95 12.30 -13.24 21.35
C ILE A 95 13.56 -13.08 20.51
N ASN A 96 14.72 -12.81 21.14
CA ASN A 96 16.00 -12.66 20.45
C ASN A 96 16.43 -13.93 19.72
N ASN A 97 16.11 -15.10 20.25
CA ASN A 97 16.36 -16.37 19.56
C ASN A 97 15.41 -16.61 18.38
N LYS A 98 14.20 -16.05 18.40
CA LYS A 98 13.20 -16.24 17.34
C LYS A 98 13.30 -15.22 16.21
N ILE A 99 13.59 -13.97 16.54
CA ILE A 99 13.57 -12.83 15.61
C ILE A 99 14.77 -11.91 15.82
N ASN A 100 15.95 -12.50 15.79
CA ASN A 100 17.23 -11.80 15.93
C ASN A 100 17.40 -10.66 14.89
N GLU A 101 17.84 -9.49 15.35
CA GLU A 101 18.01 -8.29 14.51
C GLU A 101 18.93 -8.47 13.30
N ASN A 102 19.95 -9.31 13.39
CA ASN A 102 20.92 -9.45 12.30
C ASN A 102 20.48 -10.44 11.23
N THR A 103 19.55 -11.34 11.55
CA THR A 103 19.19 -12.47 10.67
C THR A 103 17.72 -12.53 10.31
N PHE A 104 16.84 -11.87 11.09
CA PHE A 104 15.43 -11.83 10.82
C PHE A 104 15.11 -10.94 9.60
N SER A 105 14.51 -11.56 8.59
CA SER A 105 14.01 -10.93 7.37
C SER A 105 12.51 -11.22 7.28
N PRO A 106 11.63 -10.25 7.58
CA PRO A 106 10.20 -10.47 7.56
C PRO A 106 9.69 -10.65 6.13
N ARG A 107 8.57 -11.38 6.02
CA ARG A 107 7.84 -11.49 4.77
C ARG A 107 7.04 -10.21 4.53
N ILE A 108 7.37 -9.51 3.45
CA ILE A 108 6.83 -8.17 3.18
C ILE A 108 5.73 -8.12 2.13
N LYS A 109 5.26 -9.25 1.57
CA LYS A 109 4.06 -9.21 0.71
C LYS A 109 2.86 -8.82 1.55
N LEU A 110 1.94 -8.04 0.98
CA LEU A 110 0.82 -7.48 1.75
C LEU A 110 -0.04 -8.54 2.44
N ASN A 111 -0.29 -9.68 1.77
CA ASN A 111 -1.04 -10.80 2.35
C ASN A 111 -0.29 -11.51 3.48
N GLU A 112 1.04 -11.50 3.45
CA GLU A 112 1.87 -12.10 4.51
C GLU A 112 1.94 -11.15 5.72
N ILE A 113 2.05 -9.85 5.49
CA ILE A 113 1.92 -8.82 6.53
C ILE A 113 0.54 -8.94 7.21
N GLU A 114 -0.54 -9.03 6.45
CA GLU A 114 -1.90 -9.22 6.98
C GLU A 114 -1.99 -10.46 7.87
N GLN A 115 -1.39 -11.57 7.45
CA GLN A 115 -1.38 -12.81 8.22
C GLN A 115 -0.59 -12.68 9.53
N ILE A 116 0.55 -11.99 9.51
CA ILE A 116 1.36 -11.74 10.71
C ILE A 116 0.55 -10.91 11.70
N ILE A 117 -0.04 -9.79 11.26
CA ILE A 117 -0.81 -8.92 12.15
C ILE A 117 -2.03 -9.67 12.69
N SER A 118 -2.81 -10.30 11.82
CA SER A 118 -4.07 -10.96 12.21
C SER A 118 -3.89 -12.13 13.17
N LYS A 119 -2.81 -12.91 13.03
CA LYS A 119 -2.57 -14.12 13.84
C LYS A 119 -1.79 -13.84 15.13
N SER A 120 -0.91 -12.85 15.10
CA SER A 120 0.08 -12.68 16.17
C SER A 120 -0.11 -11.41 16.97
N LEU A 121 -0.81 -10.40 16.44
CA LEU A 121 -0.85 -9.05 17.03
C LEU A 121 -2.29 -8.58 17.30
N ILE A 122 -3.17 -8.61 16.30
CA ILE A 122 -4.52 -8.04 16.35
C ILE A 122 -5.51 -8.99 15.69
N GLU A 123 -6.31 -9.69 16.49
CA GLU A 123 -7.32 -10.61 15.99
C GLU A 123 -8.30 -9.90 15.03
N GLY A 124 -8.60 -10.55 13.90
CA GLY A 124 -9.54 -10.04 12.90
C GLY A 124 -9.02 -8.91 12.01
N PHE A 125 -7.76 -8.49 12.15
CA PHE A 125 -7.15 -7.49 11.26
C PHE A 125 -7.15 -7.95 9.79
N LYS A 126 -7.50 -7.04 8.89
CA LYS A 126 -7.43 -7.21 7.43
C LYS A 126 -7.20 -5.87 6.74
N PHE A 127 -6.41 -5.84 5.68
CA PHE A 127 -6.35 -4.65 4.85
C PHE A 127 -7.66 -4.51 4.07
N PRO A 128 -8.40 -3.38 4.20
CA PRO A 128 -9.65 -3.17 3.51
C PRO A 128 -9.42 -2.70 2.06
N ILE A 129 -8.56 -3.40 1.33
CA ILE A 129 -8.19 -3.13 -0.06
C ILE A 129 -8.37 -4.42 -0.86
N SER A 130 -8.92 -4.32 -2.08
CA SER A 130 -9.03 -5.48 -2.96
C SER A 130 -7.66 -6.09 -3.26
N LYS A 131 -7.58 -7.42 -3.21
CA LYS A 131 -6.40 -8.18 -3.66
C LYS A 131 -6.11 -7.98 -5.15
N ASN A 132 -7.11 -7.55 -5.92
CA ASN A 132 -6.98 -7.28 -7.35
C ASN A 132 -6.43 -5.88 -7.66
N ASN A 133 -6.34 -5.01 -6.65
CA ASN A 133 -5.84 -3.65 -6.81
C ASN A 133 -4.45 -3.65 -7.46
N ILE A 134 -4.32 -2.87 -8.54
CA ILE A 134 -3.10 -2.85 -9.37
C ILE A 134 -1.89 -2.43 -8.56
N LYS A 135 -2.04 -1.50 -7.60
CA LYS A 135 -0.93 -1.00 -6.79
C LYS A 135 -0.37 -2.09 -5.88
N ILE A 136 -1.25 -2.89 -5.28
CA ILE A 136 -0.87 -4.06 -4.49
C ILE A 136 -0.17 -5.12 -5.36
N LYS A 137 -0.65 -5.35 -6.59
CA LYS A 137 -0.01 -6.28 -7.53
C LYS A 137 1.41 -5.81 -7.86
N LYS A 138 1.60 -4.53 -8.18
CA LYS A 138 2.91 -3.94 -8.50
C LYS A 138 3.87 -3.95 -7.32
N TYR A 139 3.39 -3.67 -6.12
CA TYR A 139 4.17 -3.85 -4.89
C TYR A 139 4.65 -5.30 -4.70
N ASN A 140 3.76 -6.29 -4.89
CA ASN A 140 4.15 -7.70 -4.79
C ASN A 140 5.06 -8.18 -5.95
N GLU A 141 4.92 -7.60 -7.14
CA GLU A 141 5.82 -7.82 -8.28
C GLU A 141 7.22 -7.27 -7.99
N MET A 142 7.33 -6.09 -7.38
CA MET A 142 8.61 -5.47 -6.95
C MET A 142 9.39 -6.42 -6.04
N ILE A 143 8.72 -7.04 -5.06
CA ILE A 143 9.33 -8.03 -4.17
C ILE A 143 9.90 -9.22 -4.97
N LYS A 144 9.12 -9.76 -5.91
CA LYS A 144 9.58 -10.86 -6.78
C LYS A 144 10.76 -10.45 -7.64
N ALA A 145 10.72 -9.25 -8.23
CA ALA A 145 11.78 -8.71 -9.06
C ALA A 145 13.08 -8.55 -8.26
N ARG A 146 13.02 -8.05 -7.03
CA ARG A 146 14.19 -7.97 -6.15
C ARG A 146 14.78 -9.34 -5.86
N HIS A 147 13.97 -10.35 -5.54
CA HIS A 147 14.48 -11.71 -5.32
C HIS A 147 15.14 -12.29 -6.57
N LYS A 148 14.52 -12.11 -7.75
CA LYS A 148 15.09 -12.53 -9.03
C LYS A 148 16.44 -11.84 -9.28
N TYR A 149 16.50 -10.53 -9.04
CA TYR A 149 17.73 -9.76 -9.18
C TYR A 149 18.84 -10.24 -8.24
N ALA A 150 18.53 -10.52 -6.96
CA ALA A 150 19.51 -11.03 -6.00
C ALA A 150 20.07 -12.41 -6.36
N HIS A 151 19.25 -13.30 -6.93
CA HIS A 151 19.67 -14.67 -7.27
C HIS A 151 20.32 -14.81 -8.64
N SER A 152 19.90 -14.02 -9.62
CA SER A 152 20.29 -14.19 -11.03
C SER A 152 20.90 -12.96 -11.68
N GLY A 153 20.95 -11.82 -10.98
CA GLY A 153 21.35 -10.53 -11.55
C GLY A 153 20.33 -9.94 -12.55
N LEU A 154 19.23 -10.64 -12.83
CA LEU A 154 18.22 -10.22 -13.81
C LEU A 154 17.29 -9.17 -13.21
N TYR A 155 17.32 -7.97 -13.78
CA TYR A 155 16.37 -6.91 -13.50
C TYR A 155 15.13 -7.09 -14.38
N ASP A 156 13.96 -7.13 -13.75
CA ASP A 156 12.68 -7.42 -14.41
C ASP A 156 11.55 -6.71 -13.65
N PHE A 157 11.62 -5.38 -13.66
CA PHE A 157 10.58 -4.51 -13.11
C PHE A 157 10.52 -3.24 -13.96
N ASP A 158 9.31 -2.81 -14.31
CA ASP A 158 9.14 -1.58 -15.07
C ASP A 158 9.11 -0.38 -14.12
N TYR A 159 10.02 0.56 -14.34
CA TYR A 159 10.20 1.73 -13.49
C TYR A 159 8.93 2.59 -13.41
N GLN A 160 8.07 2.56 -14.43
CA GLN A 160 6.83 3.33 -14.46
C GLN A 160 5.84 2.94 -13.35
N TYR A 161 6.03 1.78 -12.72
CA TYR A 161 5.18 1.30 -11.64
C TYR A 161 5.70 1.62 -10.24
N PHE A 162 6.83 2.33 -10.09
CA PHE A 162 7.33 2.68 -8.77
C PHE A 162 6.44 3.67 -8.02
N ASP A 163 5.66 4.49 -8.72
CA ASP A 163 4.60 5.30 -8.11
C ASP A 163 3.63 4.45 -7.28
N ASN A 164 3.15 3.35 -7.87
CA ASN A 164 2.25 2.40 -7.26
C ASN A 164 2.89 1.71 -6.06
N VAL A 165 4.18 1.36 -6.15
CA VAL A 165 4.94 0.77 -5.04
C VAL A 165 5.05 1.76 -3.87
N ILE A 166 5.42 3.00 -4.16
CA ILE A 166 5.59 4.08 -3.18
C ILE A 166 4.28 4.33 -2.43
N GLU A 167 3.14 4.39 -3.13
CA GLU A 167 1.85 4.59 -2.47
C GLU A 167 1.44 3.44 -1.53
N VAL A 168 1.83 2.19 -1.85
CA VAL A 168 1.60 1.05 -0.95
C VAL A 168 2.49 1.15 0.28
N ILE A 169 3.74 1.60 0.12
CA ILE A 169 4.65 1.84 1.24
C ILE A 169 4.08 2.96 2.14
N GLU A 170 3.64 4.09 1.59
CA GLU A 170 3.01 5.18 2.35
C GLU A 170 1.81 4.69 3.16
N TYR A 171 0.98 3.84 2.55
CA TYR A 171 -0.15 3.22 3.21
C TYR A 171 0.28 2.31 4.38
N LEU A 172 1.33 1.51 4.21
CA LEU A 172 1.88 0.67 5.28
C LEU A 172 2.43 1.51 6.44
N VAL A 173 3.19 2.57 6.15
CA VAL A 173 3.70 3.52 7.16
C VAL A 173 2.54 4.05 8.00
N PHE A 174 1.51 4.58 7.34
CA PHE A 174 0.34 5.11 8.02
C PHE A 174 -0.33 4.08 8.94
N ILE A 175 -0.57 2.85 8.47
CA ILE A 175 -1.23 1.83 9.27
C ILE A 175 -0.38 1.42 10.47
N PHE A 176 0.90 1.18 10.24
CA PHE A 176 1.82 0.77 11.31
C PHE A 176 1.90 1.83 12.40
N GLU A 177 1.98 3.12 12.03
CA GLU A 177 1.92 4.22 12.98
C GLU A 177 0.60 4.26 13.77
N LYS A 178 -0.55 3.99 13.13
CA LYS A 178 -1.83 3.93 13.86
C LYS A 178 -1.88 2.76 14.82
N ILE A 179 -1.30 1.62 14.46
CA ILE A 179 -1.25 0.44 15.33
C ILE A 179 -0.34 0.70 16.53
N ILE A 180 0.90 1.15 16.30
CA ILE A 180 1.90 1.38 17.35
C ILE A 180 1.43 2.46 18.32
N ASN A 181 0.84 3.55 17.83
CA ASN A 181 0.31 4.62 18.70
C ASN A 181 -1.02 4.24 19.40
N HIS A 182 -1.30 2.95 19.57
CA HIS A 182 -2.49 2.37 20.21
C HIS A 182 -3.83 2.91 19.68
N ASN A 183 -3.86 3.40 18.43
CA ASN A 183 -5.06 3.86 17.76
C ASN A 183 -5.65 2.78 16.84
N HIS A 184 -5.24 1.53 17.04
CA HIS A 184 -5.67 0.37 16.25
C HIS A 184 -7.18 0.13 16.35
N GLU A 185 -7.85 0.47 17.45
CA GLU A 185 -9.31 0.35 17.55
C GLU A 185 -10.04 1.22 16.53
N LYS A 186 -9.60 2.47 16.32
CA LYS A 186 -10.20 3.35 15.30
C LYS A 186 -9.98 2.78 13.91
N TRP A 187 -8.80 2.19 13.66
CA TRP A 187 -8.50 1.50 12.42
C TRP A 187 -9.39 0.27 12.22
N LEU A 188 -9.57 -0.58 13.23
CA LEU A 188 -10.46 -1.75 13.15
C LEU A 188 -11.92 -1.34 12.88
N ARG A 189 -12.39 -0.24 13.49
CA ARG A 189 -13.71 0.33 13.18
C ARG A 189 -13.82 0.79 11.73
N TYR A 190 -12.77 1.39 11.20
CA TYR A 190 -12.71 1.82 9.80
C TYR A 190 -12.72 0.63 8.84
N GLN A 191 -11.90 -0.39 9.12
CA GLN A 191 -11.86 -1.66 8.41
C GLN A 191 -13.24 -2.33 8.41
N TYR A 192 -13.88 -2.43 9.58
CA TYR A 192 -15.22 -3.01 9.73
C TYR A 192 -16.24 -2.27 8.85
N LEU A 193 -16.20 -0.94 8.85
CA LEU A 193 -17.11 -0.13 8.06
C LEU A 193 -16.97 -0.38 6.54
N ILE A 194 -15.74 -0.56 6.05
CA ILE A 194 -15.50 -0.92 4.65
C ILE A 194 -16.06 -2.32 4.34
N PHE A 195 -15.91 -3.27 5.26
CA PHE A 195 -16.49 -4.60 5.07
C PHE A 195 -18.02 -4.60 5.08
N GLU A 196 -18.65 -3.80 5.93
CA GLU A 196 -20.11 -3.62 5.90
C GLU A 196 -20.57 -3.00 4.58
N ILE A 197 -19.86 -1.96 4.10
CA ILE A 197 -20.13 -1.35 2.79
C ILE A 197 -20.00 -2.42 1.68
N LYS A 198 -18.96 -3.25 1.70
CA LYS A 198 -18.79 -4.36 0.75
C LYS A 198 -19.96 -5.35 0.80
N ASN A 199 -20.34 -5.79 2.00
CA ASN A 199 -21.40 -6.79 2.20
C ASN A 199 -22.77 -6.28 1.74
N ILE A 200 -23.10 -5.03 2.07
CA ILE A 200 -24.35 -4.40 1.63
C ILE A 200 -24.34 -4.23 0.10
N SER A 201 -23.22 -3.77 -0.47
CA SER A 201 -23.08 -3.58 -1.92
C SER A 201 -23.19 -4.90 -2.68
N LYS A 202 -22.56 -5.97 -2.16
CA LYS A 202 -22.72 -7.34 -2.66
C LYS A 202 -24.19 -7.75 -2.66
N THR A 203 -24.86 -7.59 -1.52
CA THR A 203 -26.28 -7.92 -1.38
C THR A 203 -27.13 -7.16 -2.38
N ILE A 204 -26.82 -5.90 -2.70
CA ILE A 204 -27.53 -5.16 -3.74
C ILE A 204 -27.26 -5.73 -5.14
N SER A 205 -26.00 -6.08 -5.42
CA SER A 205 -25.56 -6.59 -6.74
C SER A 205 -26.15 -7.94 -7.13
N GLU A 206 -26.42 -8.81 -6.14
CA GLU A 206 -26.94 -10.16 -6.36
C GLU A 206 -28.48 -10.21 -6.50
N GLN A 207 -29.18 -9.08 -6.31
CA GLN A 207 -30.64 -9.05 -6.24
C GLN A 207 -31.30 -8.72 -7.57
N ASN A 208 -32.38 -9.44 -7.89
CA ASN A 208 -33.20 -9.15 -9.06
C ASN A 208 -34.16 -7.98 -8.77
N ILE A 209 -33.95 -6.85 -9.45
CA ILE A 209 -34.64 -5.57 -9.21
C ILE A 209 -36.15 -5.69 -9.35
N THR A 210 -36.61 -6.52 -10.29
CA THR A 210 -38.02 -6.67 -10.65
C THR A 210 -38.85 -7.23 -9.50
N TYR A 211 -38.26 -8.08 -8.66
CA TYR A 211 -38.96 -8.79 -7.58
C TYR A 211 -38.74 -8.15 -6.20
N ASN A 212 -37.59 -7.52 -5.95
CA ASN A 212 -37.15 -7.13 -4.61
C ASN A 212 -37.02 -5.62 -4.38
N ARG A 213 -37.74 -4.79 -5.14
CA ARG A 213 -37.59 -3.32 -5.14
C ARG A 213 -37.66 -2.68 -3.75
N LYS A 214 -38.58 -3.10 -2.88
CA LYS A 214 -38.71 -2.56 -1.50
C LYS A 214 -37.49 -2.91 -0.65
N TYR A 215 -37.02 -4.16 -0.73
CA TYR A 215 -35.84 -4.65 -0.02
C TYR A 215 -34.56 -3.94 -0.49
N ILE A 216 -34.37 -3.81 -1.80
CA ILE A 216 -33.24 -3.07 -2.39
C ILE A 216 -33.26 -1.61 -1.92
N GLY A 217 -34.44 -0.97 -1.88
CA GLY A 217 -34.58 0.39 -1.35
C GLY A 217 -34.12 0.52 0.11
N LEU A 218 -34.37 -0.48 0.96
CA LEU A 218 -33.87 -0.51 2.34
C LEU A 218 -32.35 -0.67 2.37
N LYS A 219 -31.79 -1.59 1.58
CA LYS A 219 -30.34 -1.80 1.49
C LYS A 219 -29.58 -0.59 0.96
N LEU A 220 -30.14 0.12 -0.03
CA LEU A 220 -29.56 1.37 -0.53
C LEU A 220 -29.53 2.47 0.56
N ARG A 221 -30.57 2.57 1.39
CA ARG A 221 -30.58 3.50 2.54
C ARG A 221 -29.55 3.12 3.58
N GLU A 222 -29.40 1.82 3.85
CA GLU A 222 -28.38 1.28 4.75
C GLU A 222 -26.97 1.60 4.24
N LEU A 223 -26.70 1.32 2.96
CA LEU A 223 -25.43 1.66 2.29
C LEU A 223 -25.13 3.15 2.38
N LYS A 224 -26.13 4.02 2.14
CA LYS A 224 -25.95 5.47 2.21
C LYS A 224 -25.57 5.93 3.62
N LYS A 225 -26.20 5.37 4.67
CA LYS A 225 -25.82 5.64 6.06
C LYS A 225 -24.37 5.22 6.34
N MET A 226 -23.94 4.07 5.85
CA MET A 226 -22.55 3.60 6.02
C MET A 226 -21.56 4.46 5.23
N ALA A 227 -21.90 4.86 4.01
CA ALA A 227 -21.08 5.75 3.20
C ALA A 227 -20.85 7.12 3.85
N ILE A 228 -21.87 7.70 4.48
CA ILE A 228 -21.74 8.97 5.24
C ILE A 228 -20.82 8.79 6.45
N LYS A 229 -20.96 7.69 7.20
CA LYS A 229 -20.05 7.37 8.31
C LYS A 229 -18.61 7.21 7.83
N TYR A 230 -18.42 6.54 6.70
CA TYR A 230 -17.12 6.29 6.10
C TYR A 230 -16.44 7.60 5.72
N LYS A 231 -17.19 8.48 5.05
CA LYS A 231 -16.73 9.82 4.67
C LYS A 231 -16.17 10.57 5.89
N ASN A 232 -16.93 10.61 6.98
CA ASN A 232 -16.51 11.31 8.18
C ASN A 232 -15.25 10.69 8.81
N MET A 233 -15.16 9.34 8.85
CA MET A 233 -13.97 8.66 9.35
C MET A 233 -12.74 8.92 8.46
N TYR A 234 -12.90 8.82 7.14
CA TYR A 234 -11.82 9.02 6.17
C TYR A 234 -11.18 10.40 6.31
N TYR A 235 -11.97 11.47 6.40
CA TYR A 235 -11.44 12.83 6.58
C TYR A 235 -10.82 13.06 7.96
N ASN A 236 -11.28 12.35 9.00
CA ASN A 236 -10.66 12.41 10.34
C ASN A 236 -9.32 11.67 10.43
N PHE A 237 -8.99 10.81 9.45
CA PHE A 237 -7.68 10.16 9.36
C PHE A 237 -6.60 11.02 8.71
N ASP A 238 -6.85 12.33 8.54
CA ASP A 238 -5.92 13.32 7.95
C ASP A 238 -5.48 12.95 6.51
N SER A 239 -6.36 12.30 5.76
CA SER A 239 -5.96 11.40 4.69
C SER A 239 -5.68 12.08 3.34
N LYS A 240 -4.41 12.00 2.91
CA LYS A 240 -4.00 11.95 1.49
C LYS A 240 -3.29 10.62 1.18
N LEU A 241 -3.86 9.49 1.60
CA LEU A 241 -3.37 8.18 1.16
C LEU A 241 -3.89 7.91 -0.24
N ASN A 242 -3.03 8.18 -1.24
CA ASN A 242 -3.35 8.03 -2.66
C ASN A 242 -3.91 6.63 -3.01
N LEU A 243 -3.47 5.60 -2.28
CA LEU A 243 -3.98 4.23 -2.43
C LEU A 243 -5.48 4.10 -2.13
N LEU A 244 -6.02 4.88 -1.19
CA LEU A 244 -7.42 4.82 -0.76
C LEU A 244 -8.31 5.86 -1.47
N VAL A 245 -7.72 6.86 -2.14
CA VAL A 245 -8.46 7.95 -2.81
C VAL A 245 -9.53 7.44 -3.78
N PRO A 246 -9.26 6.46 -4.68
CA PRO A 246 -10.28 5.97 -5.61
C PRO A 246 -11.51 5.41 -4.89
N LEU A 247 -11.31 4.55 -3.89
CA LEU A 247 -12.38 3.98 -3.08
C LEU A 247 -13.13 5.08 -2.30
N ALA A 248 -12.39 6.03 -1.72
CA ALA A 248 -12.98 7.13 -0.97
C ALA A 248 -13.89 7.99 -1.85
N ASN A 249 -13.46 8.28 -3.09
CA ASN A 249 -14.27 9.03 -4.05
C ASN A 249 -15.56 8.28 -4.40
N LEU A 250 -15.48 6.98 -4.70
CA LEU A 250 -16.66 6.16 -5.01
C LEU A 250 -17.68 6.15 -3.86
N ILE A 251 -17.22 5.93 -2.63
CA ILE A 251 -18.10 5.92 -1.45
C ILE A 251 -18.68 7.31 -1.19
N ASN A 252 -17.87 8.37 -1.35
CA ASN A 252 -18.30 9.75 -1.16
C ASN A 252 -19.38 10.16 -2.18
N GLU A 253 -19.21 9.80 -3.44
CA GLU A 253 -20.23 10.01 -4.46
C GLU A 253 -21.54 9.27 -4.16
N PHE A 254 -21.46 8.07 -3.57
CA PHE A 254 -22.64 7.34 -3.14
C PHE A 254 -23.32 8.01 -1.93
N SER A 255 -22.54 8.58 -1.01
CA SER A 255 -23.05 9.24 0.19
C SER A 255 -24.05 10.37 -0.09
N ILE A 256 -23.96 11.01 -1.27
CA ILE A 256 -24.84 12.08 -1.73
C ILE A 256 -25.86 11.62 -2.78
N GLN A 257 -25.85 10.34 -3.17
CA GLN A 257 -26.71 9.82 -4.23
C GLN A 257 -28.21 9.96 -3.90
N ASP A 258 -28.99 10.46 -4.87
CA ASP A 258 -30.45 10.45 -4.79
C ASP A 258 -30.96 9.01 -4.99
N LEU A 259 -31.62 8.48 -3.97
CA LEU A 259 -32.14 7.12 -3.94
C LEU A 259 -33.48 6.96 -4.67
N ARG A 260 -34.11 8.06 -5.11
CA ARG A 260 -35.30 7.99 -5.99
C ARG A 260 -34.95 7.40 -7.35
N ASN A 261 -33.74 7.66 -7.84
CA ASN A 261 -33.18 6.99 -9.01
C ASN A 261 -32.51 5.66 -8.61
N ILE A 262 -33.34 4.65 -8.37
CA ILE A 262 -32.91 3.34 -7.88
C ILE A 262 -31.89 2.68 -8.83
N LYS A 263 -32.11 2.77 -10.15
CA LYS A 263 -31.22 2.15 -11.14
C LYS A 263 -29.79 2.71 -11.03
N LYS A 264 -29.65 4.03 -11.02
CA LYS A 264 -28.34 4.70 -10.86
C LYS A 264 -27.69 4.40 -9.51
N ALA A 265 -28.48 4.30 -8.44
CA ALA A 265 -27.96 3.94 -7.13
C ALA A 265 -27.42 2.49 -7.10
N ILE A 266 -28.10 1.55 -7.75
CA ILE A 266 -27.63 0.17 -7.88
C ILE A 266 -26.34 0.10 -8.70
N GLU A 267 -26.26 0.80 -9.84
CA GLU A 267 -25.05 0.87 -10.66
C GLU A 267 -23.84 1.32 -9.83
N LYS A 268 -23.98 2.39 -9.04
CA LYS A 268 -22.90 2.85 -8.15
C LYS A 268 -22.57 1.86 -7.04
N ALA A 269 -23.56 1.20 -6.44
CA ALA A 269 -23.33 0.16 -5.44
C ALA A 269 -22.55 -1.02 -6.04
N ASN A 270 -22.83 -1.40 -7.29
CA ASN A 270 -22.10 -2.45 -7.99
C ASN A 270 -20.64 -2.06 -8.24
N VAL A 271 -20.37 -0.81 -8.63
CA VAL A 271 -19.00 -0.32 -8.79
C VAL A 271 -18.24 -0.38 -7.46
N ILE A 272 -18.87 0.04 -6.35
CA ILE A 272 -18.26 -0.08 -5.01
C ILE A 272 -17.97 -1.55 -4.66
N PHE A 273 -18.90 -2.46 -4.94
CA PHE A 273 -18.69 -3.89 -4.69
C PHE A 273 -17.51 -4.44 -5.49
N LEU A 274 -17.40 -4.10 -6.77
CA LEU A 274 -16.30 -4.55 -7.63
C LEU A 274 -14.95 -4.01 -7.16
N GLU A 275 -14.87 -2.73 -6.78
CA GLU A 275 -13.64 -2.12 -6.25
C GLU A 275 -13.17 -2.79 -4.94
N LEU A 276 -14.12 -3.23 -4.11
CA LEU A 276 -13.84 -3.89 -2.83
C LEU A 276 -13.64 -5.41 -2.95
N SER A 277 -13.89 -6.01 -4.11
CA SER A 277 -13.84 -7.47 -4.33
C SER A 277 -12.43 -7.97 -4.61
#